data_AF-A0A3N5IF49-F1
#
_entry.id   AF-A0A3N5IF49-F1
#
_cell.length_a   1.000
_cell.length_b   1.000
_cell.length_c   1.000
_cell.angle_alpha   90.00
_cell.angle_beta   90.00
_cell.angle_gamma   90.00
#
_symmetry.space_group_name_H-M   'P 1'
#
loop_
_entity.id
_entity.type
_entity.pdbx_description
1 polymer ?
#
loop_
_entity_poly.entity_id
_entity_poly.type
_entity_poly.pdbx_seq_one_letter_code
_entity_poly.pdbx_strand_id
1 'polypeptide(L)' 'MEEKDLRPDPDALLREVEKDDVKKGRLKIFLGYAPGVGKTFAMLNDAHVLKKRGVDVVAGIVETHKRADTDALL' A
#
# COMPACT_ATOMS: atom_id res chain seq x y z
N MET A 1 -38.55 28.96 8.37
CA MET A 1 -38.20 27.75 9.14
C MET A 1 -36.78 27.44 8.76
N GLU A 2 -35.84 27.56 9.70
CA GLU A 2 -34.40 27.47 9.45
C GLU A 2 -34.04 26.11 8.88
N GLU A 3 -33.50 26.13 7.66
CA GLU A 3 -32.79 25.02 7.05
C GLU A 3 -31.53 24.79 7.89
N LYS A 4 -31.64 23.88 8.87
CA LYS A 4 -30.54 23.52 9.76
C LYS A 4 -29.33 23.17 8.90
N ASP A 5 -28.24 23.90 9.12
CA ASP A 5 -26.90 23.58 8.65
C ASP A 5 -26.54 22.18 9.16
N LEU A 6 -26.93 21.16 8.38
CA LEU A 6 -26.75 19.73 8.65
C LEU A 6 -25.29 19.38 8.39
N ARG A 7 -24.39 19.91 9.22
CA ARG A 7 -23.02 19.40 9.26
C ARG A 7 -23.06 17.99 9.82
N PRO A 8 -22.65 16.97 9.05
CA PRO A 8 -22.58 15.61 9.54
C PRO A 8 -21.53 15.52 10.67
N ASP A 9 -21.78 14.64 11.64
CA ASP A 9 -20.84 14.31 12.71
C ASP A 9 -19.55 13.70 12.09
N PRO A 10 -18.35 14.28 12.35
CA PRO A 10 -17.09 13.76 11.82
C PRO A 10 -16.85 12.28 12.15
N ASP A 11 -17.24 11.84 13.35
CA ASP A 11 -17.08 10.44 13.76
C ASP A 11 -18.01 9.50 12.99
N ALA A 12 -19.21 9.96 12.65
CA ALA A 12 -20.14 9.22 11.82
C ALA A 12 -19.60 9.00 10.40
N LEU A 13 -18.99 10.04 9.80
CA LEU A 13 -18.33 9.95 8.50
C LEU A 13 -17.12 9.01 8.53
N LEU A 14 -16.28 9.10 9.56
CA LEU A 14 -15.10 8.24 9.69
C LEU A 14 -15.50 6.76 9.79
N ARG A 15 -16.52 6.44 10.60
CA ARG A 15 -17.04 5.07 10.71
C ARG A 15 -17.60 4.53 9.39
N GLU A 16 -18.16 5.39 8.55
CA GLU A 16 -18.67 5.00 7.23
C GLU A 16 -17.51 4.62 6.29
N VAL A 17 -16.44 5.42 6.27
CA VAL A 17 -15.22 5.13 5.50
C VAL A 17 -14.51 3.86 6.00
N GLU A 18 -14.38 3.70 7.32
CA GLU A 18 -13.73 2.53 7.92
C GLU A 18 -14.48 1.22 7.61
N LYS A 19 -15.82 1.25 7.54
CA LYS A 19 -16.64 0.07 7.18
C LYS A 19 -16.33 -0.46 5.78
N ASP A 20 -16.04 0.44 4.84
CA ASP A 20 -15.71 0.07 3.46
C ASP A 20 -14.27 -0.43 3.31
N ASP A 21 -13.36 0.07 4.16
CA ASP A 21 -11.93 -0.24 4.12
C ASP A 21 -11.60 -1.63 4.69
N VAL A 22 -12.32 -2.07 5.74
CA VAL A 22 -12.00 -3.33 6.44
C VAL A 22 -12.24 -4.59 5.59
N LYS A 23 -13.03 -4.51 4.52
CA LYS A 23 -13.40 -5.68 3.69
C LYS A 23 -12.64 -5.82 2.38
N LYS A 24 -11.87 -4.83 1.95
CA LYS A 24 -11.23 -4.83 0.62
C LYS A 24 -9.71 -4.90 0.75
N GLY A 25 -9.10 -5.84 0.02
CA GLY A 25 -7.65 -5.82 -0.17
C GLY A 25 -7.22 -4.53 -0.88
N ARG A 26 -6.04 -4.01 -0.53
CA ARG A 26 -5.47 -2.81 -1.16
C ARG A 26 -4.43 -3.21 -2.20
N LEU A 27 -4.55 -2.68 -3.42
CA LEU A 27 -3.55 -2.81 -4.47
C LEU A 27 -2.63 -1.57 -4.46
N LYS A 28 -1.35 -1.77 -4.17
CA LYS A 28 -0.33 -0.72 -4.30
C LYS A 28 0.48 -0.95 -5.57
N ILE A 29 0.57 0.08 -6.42
CA ILE A 29 1.33 0.05 -7.68
C ILE A 29 2.55 0.96 -7.56
N PHE A 30 3.73 0.42 -7.82
CA PHE A 30 4.98 1.18 -7.91
C PHE A 30 5.22 1.59 -9.36
N LEU A 31 4.90 2.83 -9.71
CA LEU A 31 5.06 3.37 -11.07
C LEU A 31 6.44 4.02 -11.25
N GLY A 32 7.01 3.92 -12.46
CA GLY A 32 8.31 4.50 -12.75
C GLY A 32 8.60 4.58 -14.25
N TYR A 33 9.13 5.73 -14.67
CA TYR A 33 9.18 6.18 -16.07
C TYR A 33 10.26 5.53 -16.94
N ALA A 34 11.25 4.86 -16.34
CA ALA A 34 12.38 4.26 -17.07
C ALA A 34 12.81 2.91 -16.48
N PRO A 35 13.62 2.12 -17.22
CA PRO A 35 14.28 0.93 -16.69
C PRO A 35 15.24 1.30 -15.56
N GLY A 36 15.30 0.48 -14.51
CA GLY A 36 16.26 0.69 -13.41
C GLY A 36 15.90 1.77 -12.40
N VAL A 37 14.77 2.48 -12.55
CA VAL A 37 14.29 3.51 -11.59
C VAL A 37 13.87 2.97 -10.21
N GLY A 38 14.10 1.68 -9.93
CA GLY A 38 13.94 1.12 -8.59
C GLY A 38 12.54 0.61 -8.22
N LYS A 39 11.63 0.40 -9.18
CA LYS A 39 10.26 -0.11 -8.89
C LYS A 39 10.27 -1.41 -8.06
N THR A 40 10.98 -2.43 -8.53
CA THR A 40 11.11 -3.72 -7.84
C THR A 40 11.82 -3.58 -6.49
N PHE A 41 12.86 -2.75 -6.44
CA PHE A 41 13.61 -2.50 -5.20
C PHE A 41 12.72 -1.86 -4.13
N ALA A 42 11.97 -0.81 -4.49
CA ALA A 42 11.04 -0.14 -3.58
C ALA A 42 9.93 -1.09 -3.10
N MET A 43 9.39 -1.92 -4.00
CA MET A 43 8.42 -2.96 -3.65
C MET A 43 8.97 -3.95 -2.61
N LEU A 44 10.20 -4.44 -2.79
CA LEU A 44 10.83 -5.37 -1.85
C LEU A 44 11.17 -4.70 -0.51
N ASN A 45 11.60 -3.44 -0.53
CA ASN A 45 11.87 -2.69 0.70
C ASN A 45 10.58 -2.50 1.53
N ASP A 46 9.46 -2.16 0.89
CA ASP A 46 8.16 -2.09 1.56
C ASP A 46 7.71 -3.45 2.11
N ALA A 47 7.96 -4.54 1.36
CA ALA A 47 7.69 -5.90 1.81
C ALA A 47 8.48 -6.25 3.08
N HIS A 48 9.77 -5.86 3.17
CA HIS A 48 10.57 -6.02 4.40
C HIS A 48 10.02 -5.21 5.57
N VAL A 49 9.53 -3.99 5.33
CA VAL A 49 8.89 -3.18 6.37
C VAL A 49 7.61 -3.87 6.88
N LEU A 50 6.78 -4.42 6.01
CA LEU A 50 5.58 -5.17 6.39
C LEU A 50 5.92 -6.44 7.17
N LYS A 51 6.91 -7.20 6.71
CA LYS A 51 7.41 -8.40 7.40
C LYS A 51 7.92 -8.07 8.81
N LYS A 52 8.68 -6.98 8.97
CA LYS A 52 9.13 -6.48 10.28
C LYS A 52 7.99 -6.08 11.22
N ARG A 53 6.82 -5.73 10.67
CA ARG A 53 5.59 -5.44 11.43
C ARG A 53 4.76 -6.69 11.74
N GLY A 54 5.24 -7.89 11.38
CA GLY A 54 4.54 -9.14 11.64
C GLY A 54 3.44 -9.47 10.62
N VAL A 55 3.40 -8.77 9.49
CA VAL A 55 2.49 -9.12 8.38
C VAL A 55 3.05 -10.35 7.66
N ASP A 56 2.20 -11.31 7.34
CA ASP A 56 2.57 -12.44 6.48
C ASP A 56 2.74 -11.95 5.03
N VAL A 57 3.94 -12.12 4.48
CA VAL A 57 4.34 -11.56 3.19
C VAL A 57 4.85 -12.69 2.30
N VAL A 58 4.21 -12.84 1.15
CA VAL A 58 4.56 -13.84 0.13
C VAL A 58 4.96 -13.12 -1.15
N ALA A 59 6.07 -13.55 -1.76
CA ALA A 59 6.48 -13.11 -3.08
C ALA A 59 5.98 -14.11 -4.13
N GLY A 60 5.09 -13.67 -5.03
CA GLY A 60 4.58 -14.51 -6.12
C GLY A 60 5.52 -14.53 -7.34
N ILE A 61 6.02 -13.36 -7.73
CA ILE A 61 6.99 -13.19 -8.82
C ILE A 61 7.90 -12.01 -8.50
N VAL A 62 9.20 -12.18 -8.73
CA VAL A 62 10.18 -11.10 -8.62
C VAL A 62 11.17 -11.18 -9.77
N GLU A 63 11.28 -10.10 -10.53
CA GLU A 63 12.28 -9.94 -11.59
C GLU A 63 13.31 -8.88 -11.17
N THR A 64 14.51 -9.33 -10.85
CA THR A 64 15.60 -8.45 -10.38
C THR A 64 16.40 -7.87 -11.54
N HIS A 65 16.36 -8.51 -12.72
CA HIS A 65 17.21 -8.23 -13.87
C HIS A 65 18.72 -8.23 -13.52
N LYS A 66 19.15 -9.13 -12.61
CA LYS A 66 20.54 -9.27 -12.16
C LYS A 66 21.15 -8.01 -11.52
N ARG A 67 20.30 -7.15 -10.95
CA ARG A 67 20.76 -5.98 -10.20
C ARG A 67 21.12 -6.43 -8.80
N ALA A 68 22.41 -6.45 -8.47
CA ALA A 68 22.95 -6.95 -7.21
C ALA A 68 22.20 -6.42 -5.97
N ASP A 69 21.95 -5.10 -5.91
CA ASP A 69 21.25 -4.49 -4.77
C ASP A 69 19.80 -4.97 -4.63
N THR A 70 19.14 -5.32 -5.73
CA THR A 70 17.77 -5.87 -5.72
C THR A 70 17.78 -7.36 -5.42
N ASP A 71 18.76 -8.11 -5.95
CA ASP A 71 18.96 -9.52 -5.63
C ASP A 71 19.21 -9.73 -4.14
N ALA A 72 19.94 -8.82 -3.49
CA ALA A 72 20.22 -8.84 -2.05
C ALA A 72 18.99 -8.64 -1.15
N LEU A 73 17.83 -8.25 -1.73
CA LEU A 73 16.58 -8.08 -1.00
C LEU A 73 15.67 -9.31 -1.01
N LEU A 74 16.01 -10.37 -1.74
CA LEU A 74 15.29 -11.64 -1.73
C LEU A 74 15.79 -12.55 -0.61
#